data_AF-A0A938FKI8-F1
#
_entry.id   AF-A0A938FKI8-F1
#
_cell.length_a   1.000
_cell.length_b   1.000
_cell.length_c   1.000
_cell.angle_alpha   90.00
_cell.angle_beta   90.00
_cell.angle_gamma   90.00
#
_symmetry.space_group_name_H-M   'P 1'
#
loop_
_entity.id
_entity.type
_entity.pdbx_description
1 polymer ?
#
loop_
_entity_poly.entity_id
_entity_poly.type
_entity_poly.pdbx_seq_one_letter_code
_entity_poly.pdbx_strand_id
1 'polypeptide(L)'
;MHRKLLLTMVTFVVFAGALMSHRVLAEFAGGGVSTAAGGATQTRAVMRYLDLGTAHSCVLLDDSTVKCWGLGSSGQLGQSATASLGDGAGEMGDALPAIDLGTGRTATMIVAGASHSCALLDNNTVKCWGLGTNGRLGYGAATSLGRTTGQMGDALSAVSLGTGRTATALTAGSAHTCALLDNGTVKCWGLNTDGQLGLGDTDDRGDDAGEMGDSLATVALGTGRTAIAISAGGT
;
A
#
# COMPACT_ATOMS: atom_id res chain seq x y z
N MET A 1 48.78 -26.68 -19.99
CA MET A 1 47.92 -25.80 -19.16
C MET A 1 46.47 -25.99 -19.59
N HIS A 2 45.70 -26.86 -18.90
CA HIS A 2 44.28 -27.06 -19.18
C HIS A 2 43.44 -26.34 -18.11
N ARG A 3 42.79 -25.23 -18.48
CA ARG A 3 41.78 -24.59 -17.62
C ARG A 3 40.47 -25.37 -17.76
N LYS A 4 40.03 -26.00 -16.67
CA LYS A 4 38.67 -26.55 -16.54
C LYS A 4 37.69 -25.38 -16.49
N LEU A 5 36.79 -25.30 -17.47
CA LEU A 5 35.66 -24.37 -17.46
C LEU A 5 34.58 -25.00 -16.56
N LEU A 6 34.35 -24.44 -15.38
CA LEU A 6 33.28 -24.87 -14.48
C LEU A 6 31.99 -24.19 -14.96
N LEU A 7 31.11 -24.94 -15.62
CA LEU A 7 29.81 -24.47 -16.08
C LEU A 7 28.79 -24.64 -14.94
N THR A 8 28.52 -23.57 -14.19
CA THR A 8 27.48 -23.58 -13.15
C THR A 8 26.12 -23.46 -13.83
N MET A 9 25.40 -24.57 -14.01
CA MET A 9 24.00 -24.53 -14.44
C MET A 9 23.15 -23.97 -13.29
N VAL A 10 22.63 -22.76 -13.47
CA VAL A 10 21.57 -22.20 -12.62
C VAL A 10 20.24 -22.63 -13.24
N THR A 11 19.60 -23.62 -12.63
CA THR A 11 18.26 -24.08 -13.04
C THR A 11 17.22 -23.08 -12.55
N PHE A 12 16.65 -22.30 -13.46
CA PHE A 12 15.45 -21.49 -13.17
C PHE A 12 14.21 -22.38 -13.23
N VAL A 13 13.58 -22.60 -12.08
CA VAL A 13 12.24 -23.20 -12.01
C VAL A 13 11.23 -22.05 -12.12
N VAL A 14 10.64 -21.86 -13.30
CA VAL A 14 9.53 -20.92 -13.49
C VAL A 14 8.25 -21.65 -13.12
N PHE A 15 7.66 -21.32 -11.97
CA PHE A 15 6.28 -21.71 -11.66
C PHE A 15 5.34 -20.80 -12.46
N ALA A 16 4.76 -21.33 -13.53
CA ALA A 16 3.60 -20.75 -14.17
C ALA A 16 2.35 -21.10 -13.33
N GLY A 17 2.05 -20.29 -12.32
CA GLY A 17 0.79 -20.30 -11.58
C GLY A 17 -0.01 -19.06 -11.96
N ALA A 18 -1.32 -19.23 -12.19
CA ALA A 18 -2.23 -18.17 -12.65
C ALA A 18 -2.16 -16.88 -11.82
N LEU A 19 -2.33 -15.75 -12.51
CA LEU A 19 -2.31 -14.39 -11.96
C LEU A 19 -3.18 -14.24 -10.70
N MET A 20 -2.60 -13.60 -9.68
CA MET A 20 -3.16 -12.67 -8.68
C MET A 20 -2.34 -12.78 -7.39
N SER A 21 -1.08 -12.35 -7.46
CA SER A 21 -0.28 -12.09 -6.26
C SER A 21 0.10 -10.60 -6.27
N HIS A 22 -0.50 -9.82 -5.37
CA HIS A 22 -0.25 -8.38 -5.19
C HIS A 22 1.13 -8.07 -4.59
N ARG A 23 2.07 -9.02 -4.61
CA ARG A 23 3.43 -8.84 -4.13
C ARG A 23 4.41 -9.48 -5.11
N VAL A 24 4.88 -8.67 -6.06
CA VAL A 24 6.03 -9.05 -6.89
C VAL A 24 7.29 -8.55 -6.19
N LEU A 25 8.09 -9.46 -5.66
CA LEU A 25 9.48 -9.18 -5.27
C LEU A 25 10.29 -8.96 -6.54
N ALA A 26 10.62 -7.71 -6.84
CA ALA A 26 11.53 -7.36 -7.93
C ALA A 26 12.94 -7.15 -7.35
N GLU A 27 13.71 -8.21 -7.16
CA GLU A 27 15.15 -8.09 -6.91
C GLU A 27 15.87 -7.77 -8.24
N PHE A 28 15.98 -6.48 -8.57
CA PHE A 28 16.91 -6.06 -9.62
C PHE A 28 18.30 -5.89 -9.01
N ALA A 29 19.17 -6.88 -9.22
CA ALA A 29 20.60 -6.71 -9.00
C ALA A 29 21.09 -5.54 -9.87
N GLY A 30 21.55 -4.47 -9.22
CA GLY A 30 21.97 -3.23 -9.86
C GLY A 30 23.03 -3.46 -10.95
N GLY A 31 22.64 -3.25 -12.19
CA GLY A 31 23.54 -3.01 -13.31
C GLY A 31 23.52 -1.52 -13.63
N GLY A 32 24.66 -0.85 -13.48
CA GLY A 32 24.78 0.55 -13.92
C GLY A 32 24.61 0.64 -15.43
N VAL A 33 23.59 1.38 -15.89
CA VAL A 33 23.45 1.76 -17.29
C VAL A 33 24.11 3.13 -17.46
N SER A 34 25.28 3.15 -18.09
CA SER A 34 25.86 4.38 -18.63
C SER A 34 25.56 4.43 -20.13
N THR A 35 24.88 5.49 -20.57
CA THR A 35 24.84 5.85 -21.99
C THR A 35 25.96 6.85 -22.28
N ALA A 36 26.48 6.83 -23.50
CA ALA A 36 27.60 7.68 -23.94
C ALA A 36 27.30 9.19 -23.97
N ALA A 37 26.10 9.62 -23.58
CA ALA A 37 25.74 11.02 -23.38
C ALA A 37 25.43 11.22 -21.89
N GLY A 38 26.34 11.88 -21.18
CA GLY A 38 26.35 12.04 -19.72
C GLY A 38 25.14 12.77 -19.13
N GLY A 39 24.01 12.09 -19.07
CA GLY A 39 22.79 12.49 -18.38
C GLY A 39 22.19 11.29 -17.64
N ALA A 40 22.93 10.72 -16.71
CA ALA A 40 22.38 9.79 -15.73
C ALA A 40 22.03 10.58 -14.47
N THR A 41 20.78 11.03 -14.36
CA THR A 41 20.22 11.53 -13.10
C THR A 41 19.23 10.48 -12.61
N GLN A 42 19.76 9.44 -11.97
CA GLN A 42 18.99 8.70 -11.00
C GLN A 42 19.85 8.61 -9.75
N THR A 43 19.50 9.41 -8.75
CA THR A 43 20.17 9.38 -7.45
C THR A 43 19.64 8.17 -6.69
N ARG A 44 20.15 6.98 -7.07
CA ARG A 44 20.16 5.73 -6.29
C ARG A 44 18.95 5.48 -5.36
N ALA A 45 17.75 5.49 -5.92
CA ALA A 45 16.56 4.93 -5.28
C ALA A 45 16.14 3.68 -6.06
N VAL A 46 16.21 2.51 -5.42
CA VAL A 46 15.85 1.22 -6.00
C VAL A 46 14.46 0.83 -5.51
N MET A 47 13.59 0.39 -6.43
CA MET A 47 12.28 -0.17 -6.09
C MET A 47 12.44 -1.36 -5.15
N ARG A 48 11.73 -1.34 -4.02
CA ARG A 48 11.71 -2.46 -3.07
C ARG A 48 10.43 -3.29 -3.20
N TYR A 49 9.28 -2.64 -3.37
CA TYR A 49 7.98 -3.29 -3.56
C TYR A 49 7.09 -2.46 -4.47
N LEU A 50 6.26 -3.13 -5.27
CA LEU A 50 5.21 -2.54 -6.10
C LEU A 50 3.86 -3.09 -5.65
N ASP A 51 2.88 -2.23 -5.40
CA ASP A 51 1.48 -2.62 -5.30
C ASP A 51 0.65 -2.00 -6.43
N LEU A 52 -0.29 -2.80 -6.93
CA LEU A 52 -1.13 -2.51 -8.09
C LEU A 52 -2.58 -2.36 -7.62
N GLY A 53 -3.02 -1.11 -7.54
CA GLY A 53 -4.44 -0.81 -7.58
C GLY A 53 -5.01 -1.03 -8.99
N THR A 54 -6.33 -0.98 -9.12
CA THR A 54 -6.99 -1.14 -10.43
C THR A 54 -6.63 -0.01 -11.41
N ALA A 55 -6.34 1.20 -10.91
CA ALA A 55 -6.11 2.39 -11.73
C ALA A 55 -4.84 3.19 -11.37
N HIS A 56 -4.14 2.83 -10.30
CA HIS A 56 -2.89 3.46 -9.88
C HIS A 56 -1.90 2.43 -9.35
N SER A 57 -0.63 2.79 -9.38
CA SER A 57 0.46 1.96 -8.87
C SER A 57 1.26 2.76 -7.85
N CYS A 58 1.69 2.08 -6.80
CA CYS A 58 2.49 2.68 -5.74
C CYS A 58 3.72 1.84 -5.50
N VAL A 59 4.85 2.51 -5.32
CA VAL A 59 6.14 1.89 -5.04
C VAL A 59 6.68 2.36 -3.70
N LEU A 60 7.17 1.42 -2.90
CA LEU A 60 8.04 1.70 -1.76
C LEU A 60 9.49 1.56 -2.23
N LEU A 61 10.26 2.64 -2.09
CA LEU A 61 11.67 2.71 -2.46
C LEU A 61 12.58 2.25 -1.30
N ASP A 62 13.84 1.96 -1.60
CA ASP A 62 14.85 1.52 -0.63
C ASP A 62 15.27 2.60 0.38
N ASP A 63 15.01 3.87 0.08
CA ASP A 63 15.12 5.00 1.00
C ASP A 63 13.88 5.18 1.90
N SER A 64 12.94 4.22 1.86
CA SER A 64 11.67 4.21 2.61
C SER A 64 10.66 5.30 2.21
N THR A 65 10.90 6.00 1.09
CA THR A 65 9.92 6.91 0.50
C THR A 65 8.93 6.17 -0.41
N VAL A 66 7.73 6.74 -0.59
CA VAL A 66 6.69 6.17 -1.45
C VAL A 66 6.43 7.11 -2.62
N LYS A 67 6.34 6.56 -3.83
CA LYS A 67 5.85 7.28 -5.00
C LYS A 67 4.65 6.53 -5.58
N CYS A 68 3.63 7.26 -6.04
CA CYS A 68 2.48 6.67 -6.72
C CYS A 68 2.24 7.39 -8.05
N TRP A 69 1.81 6.65 -9.06
CA TRP A 69 1.45 7.15 -10.39
C TRP A 69 0.22 6.42 -10.94
N GLY A 70 -0.34 6.90 -12.05
CA GLY A 70 -1.60 6.44 -12.62
C GLY A 70 -2.74 7.44 -12.35
N LEU A 71 -3.96 6.94 -12.19
CA LEU A 71 -5.15 7.78 -11.98
C LEU A 71 -5.08 8.50 -10.64
N GLY A 72 -5.23 9.84 -10.65
CA GLY A 72 -5.24 10.67 -9.43
C GLY A 72 -6.59 11.27 -9.06
N SER A 73 -7.64 11.03 -9.84
CA SER A 73 -8.91 11.74 -9.71
C SER A 73 -9.63 11.57 -8.37
N SER A 74 -9.28 10.56 -7.55
CA SER A 74 -9.77 10.33 -6.18
C SER A 74 -8.80 10.80 -5.09
N GLY A 75 -7.62 11.31 -5.44
CA GLY A 75 -6.56 11.64 -4.49
C GLY A 75 -5.68 10.44 -4.10
N GLN A 76 -5.85 9.28 -4.73
CA GLN A 76 -5.18 8.02 -4.38
C GLN A 76 -3.66 8.02 -4.57
N LEU A 77 -3.13 9.03 -5.27
CA LEU A 77 -1.69 9.25 -5.42
C LEU A 77 -1.08 9.99 -4.22
N GLY A 78 -1.88 10.58 -3.33
CA GLY A 78 -1.40 11.22 -2.11
C GLY A 78 -0.66 12.55 -2.33
N GLN A 79 -0.86 13.19 -3.49
CA GLN A 79 -0.13 14.40 -3.90
C GLN A 79 -0.89 15.71 -3.58
N SER A 80 -1.95 15.64 -2.76
CA SER A 80 -2.83 16.78 -2.51
C SER A 80 -3.40 17.40 -3.80
N ALA A 81 -3.63 16.56 -4.81
CA ALA A 81 -4.01 16.92 -6.16
C ALA A 81 -4.89 15.81 -6.78
N THR A 82 -5.52 16.13 -7.91
CA THR A 82 -6.41 15.19 -8.63
C THR A 82 -5.94 14.83 -10.03
N ALA A 83 -4.81 15.39 -10.47
CA ALA A 83 -4.20 15.04 -11.74
C ALA A 83 -3.68 13.60 -11.72
N SER A 84 -3.82 12.91 -12.84
CA SER A 84 -3.06 11.68 -13.08
C SER A 84 -1.57 12.01 -13.20
N LEU A 85 -0.72 11.03 -12.91
CA LEU A 85 0.74 11.16 -13.06
C LEU A 85 1.27 9.97 -13.85
N GLY A 86 2.25 10.22 -14.72
CA GLY A 86 2.86 9.20 -15.57
C GLY A 86 2.17 9.00 -16.90
N ASP A 87 1.17 9.82 -17.23
CA ASP A 87 0.55 9.92 -18.56
C ASP A 87 1.16 11.03 -19.43
N GLY A 88 2.01 11.89 -18.86
CA GLY A 88 2.72 12.96 -19.55
C GLY A 88 4.26 12.84 -19.52
N ALA A 89 4.90 13.61 -20.40
CA ALA A 89 6.35 13.76 -20.41
C ALA A 89 6.82 14.59 -19.20
N GLY A 90 7.85 14.11 -18.50
CA GLY A 90 8.43 14.84 -17.36
C GLY A 90 7.69 14.65 -16.03
N GLU A 91 6.81 13.65 -15.92
CA GLU A 91 6.07 13.35 -14.68
C GLU A 91 6.68 12.19 -13.87
N MET A 92 7.62 11.46 -14.46
CA MET A 92 8.21 10.25 -13.89
C MET A 92 9.68 10.46 -13.47
N GLY A 93 10.23 9.49 -12.74
CA GLY A 93 11.61 9.52 -12.27
C GLY A 93 11.80 10.52 -11.12
N ASP A 94 12.79 11.40 -11.26
CA ASP A 94 13.09 12.44 -10.26
C ASP A 94 11.98 13.50 -10.19
N ALA A 95 11.24 13.70 -11.28
CA ALA A 95 10.13 14.64 -11.32
C ALA A 95 8.86 14.12 -10.61
N LEU A 96 8.76 12.81 -10.35
CA LEU A 96 7.66 12.24 -9.58
C LEU A 96 7.91 12.49 -8.08
N PRO A 97 7.12 13.35 -7.41
CA PRO A 97 7.32 13.65 -5.99
C PRO A 97 7.04 12.42 -5.12
N ALA A 98 7.84 12.29 -4.05
CA ALA A 98 7.51 11.38 -2.97
C ALA A 98 6.27 11.88 -2.19
N ILE A 99 5.46 10.95 -1.71
CA ILE A 99 4.27 11.25 -0.92
C ILE A 99 4.68 11.77 0.46
N ASP A 100 4.06 12.86 0.89
CA ASP A 100 4.21 13.35 2.25
C ASP A 100 3.40 12.50 3.24
N LEU A 101 4.12 11.70 4.05
CA LEU A 101 3.56 10.84 5.10
C LEU A 101 3.61 11.49 6.49
N GLY A 102 4.07 12.73 6.59
CA GLY A 102 4.24 13.49 7.81
C GLY A 102 5.71 13.70 8.19
N THR A 103 5.95 14.69 9.04
CA THR A 103 7.30 15.14 9.39
C THR A 103 8.11 14.00 10.00
N GLY A 104 9.23 13.66 9.34
CA GLY A 104 10.16 12.62 9.80
C GLY A 104 9.54 11.22 9.87
N ARG A 105 8.51 10.95 9.05
CA ARG A 105 7.91 9.61 8.90
C ARG A 105 8.37 8.96 7.60
N THR A 106 8.53 7.65 7.63
CA THR A 106 8.83 6.82 6.46
C THR A 106 7.87 5.63 6.40
N ALA A 107 7.72 5.00 5.23
CA ALA A 107 6.87 3.82 5.07
C ALA A 107 7.67 2.53 5.19
N THR A 108 7.08 1.53 5.83
CA THR A 108 7.56 0.14 5.86
C THR A 108 6.75 -0.76 4.93
N MET A 109 5.52 -0.35 4.60
CA MET A 109 4.64 -1.03 3.65
C MET A 109 3.73 -0.02 2.97
N ILE A 110 3.37 -0.30 1.72
CA ILE A 110 2.34 0.41 0.97
C ILE A 110 1.37 -0.63 0.39
N VAL A 111 0.08 -0.35 0.48
CA VAL A 111 -0.96 -1.12 -0.19
C VAL A 111 -1.91 -0.21 -0.98
N ALA A 112 -2.46 -0.70 -2.07
CA ALA A 112 -3.33 -0.01 -3.01
C ALA A 112 -4.57 -0.85 -3.29
N GLY A 113 -5.76 -0.27 -3.05
CA GLY A 113 -7.02 -0.79 -3.57
C GLY A 113 -7.35 -0.20 -4.94
N ALA A 114 -8.62 -0.23 -5.36
CA ALA A 114 -8.99 0.28 -6.68
C ALA A 114 -8.78 1.80 -6.83
N SER A 115 -9.10 2.56 -5.76
CA SER A 115 -9.04 4.02 -5.74
C SER A 115 -8.60 4.57 -4.38
N HIS A 116 -7.91 3.78 -3.57
CA HIS A 116 -7.33 4.21 -2.29
C HIS A 116 -5.98 3.55 -2.07
N SER A 117 -5.18 4.14 -1.19
CA SER A 117 -3.87 3.64 -0.80
C SER A 117 -3.72 3.76 0.72
N CYS A 118 -2.98 2.85 1.32
CA CYS A 118 -2.65 2.89 2.74
C CYS A 118 -1.18 2.55 2.98
N ALA A 119 -0.49 3.34 3.80
CA ALA A 119 0.87 3.08 4.22
C ALA A 119 0.91 2.63 5.69
N LEU A 120 1.75 1.63 5.97
CA LEU A 120 2.24 1.34 7.31
C LEU A 120 3.54 2.12 7.52
N LEU A 121 3.61 2.91 8.56
CA LEU A 121 4.75 3.78 8.84
C LEU A 121 5.76 3.14 9.79
N ASP A 122 6.94 3.75 9.91
CA ASP A 122 8.05 3.37 10.79
C ASP A 122 7.73 3.34 12.30
N ASN A 123 6.66 4.01 12.72
CA ASN A 123 6.12 3.96 14.09
C ASN A 123 4.91 3.01 14.23
N ASN A 124 4.69 2.12 13.25
CA ASN A 124 3.60 1.15 13.21
C ASN A 124 2.18 1.75 13.14
N THR A 125 2.08 3.05 12.80
CA THR A 125 0.80 3.71 12.51
C THR A 125 0.41 3.53 11.04
N VAL A 126 -0.88 3.62 10.76
CA VAL A 126 -1.43 3.48 9.41
C VAL A 126 -2.00 4.82 8.96
N LYS A 127 -1.67 5.23 7.74
CA LYS A 127 -2.33 6.36 7.06
C LYS A 127 -2.93 5.89 5.74
N CYS A 128 -4.16 6.29 5.47
CA CYS A 128 -4.88 5.94 4.24
C CYS A 128 -5.33 7.19 3.51
N TRP A 129 -5.35 7.17 2.17
CA TRP A 129 -5.79 8.29 1.34
C TRP A 129 -6.42 7.80 0.03
N GLY A 130 -7.08 8.70 -0.69
CA GLY A 130 -7.85 8.42 -1.89
C GLY A 130 -9.36 8.48 -1.65
N LEU A 131 -10.11 7.61 -2.32
CA LEU A 131 -11.57 7.55 -2.25
C LEU A 131 -12.04 7.14 -0.84
N GLY A 132 -12.95 7.91 -0.25
CA GLY A 132 -13.48 7.67 1.10
C GLY A 132 -14.74 6.81 1.18
N THR A 133 -15.44 6.60 0.05
CA THR A 133 -16.74 5.90 0.04
C THR A 133 -16.63 4.49 0.61
N ASN A 134 -17.70 4.02 1.26
CA ASN A 134 -17.76 2.73 1.99
C ASN A 134 -16.79 2.65 3.17
N GLY A 135 -16.19 3.76 3.60
CA GLY A 135 -15.34 3.78 4.79
C GLY A 135 -13.94 3.21 4.56
N ARG A 136 -13.54 2.95 3.30
CA ARG A 136 -12.29 2.23 2.96
C ARG A 136 -10.99 2.86 3.47
N LEU A 137 -11.03 4.13 3.89
CA LEU A 137 -9.92 4.83 4.53
C LEU A 137 -9.84 4.63 6.04
N GLY A 138 -10.95 4.25 6.71
CA GLY A 138 -10.96 3.91 8.13
C GLY A 138 -10.95 5.11 9.08
N TYR A 139 -11.51 6.25 8.65
CA TYR A 139 -11.56 7.47 9.46
C TYR A 139 -12.92 7.73 10.12
N GLY A 140 -13.87 6.79 10.02
CA GLY A 140 -15.24 6.99 10.49
C GLY A 140 -15.97 8.08 9.70
N ALA A 141 -15.66 8.15 8.40
CA ALA A 141 -16.18 9.14 7.47
C ALA A 141 -16.02 8.65 6.02
N ALA A 142 -17.00 8.94 5.16
CA ALA A 142 -16.94 8.64 3.74
C ALA A 142 -16.14 9.67 2.90
N THR A 143 -15.45 10.61 3.53
CA THR A 143 -14.74 11.72 2.87
C THR A 143 -13.47 11.24 2.18
N SER A 144 -13.28 11.64 0.92
CA SER A 144 -12.05 11.35 0.18
C SER A 144 -10.92 12.30 0.60
N LEU A 145 -9.70 11.77 0.73
CA LEU A 145 -8.52 12.49 1.21
C LEU A 145 -7.37 12.43 0.19
N GLY A 146 -6.45 13.40 0.24
CA GLY A 146 -5.33 13.51 -0.69
C GLY A 146 -5.66 14.21 -2.01
N ARG A 147 -6.86 14.80 -2.13
CA ARG A 147 -7.33 15.52 -3.33
C ARG A 147 -6.92 16.99 -3.36
N THR A 148 -6.75 17.60 -2.19
CA THR A 148 -6.44 19.03 -2.03
C THR A 148 -5.36 19.25 -0.98
N THR A 149 -4.74 20.43 -1.00
CA THR A 149 -3.76 20.86 -0.01
C THR A 149 -4.29 20.72 1.42
N GLY A 150 -3.43 20.27 2.34
CA GLY A 150 -3.77 20.11 3.76
C GLY A 150 -4.51 18.81 4.11
N GLN A 151 -4.57 17.83 3.18
CA GLN A 151 -5.18 16.52 3.43
C GLN A 151 -4.16 15.37 3.54
N MET A 152 -2.86 15.68 3.43
CA MET A 152 -1.74 14.73 3.50
C MET A 152 -0.75 15.17 4.60
N GLY A 153 0.36 14.45 4.75
CA GLY A 153 1.39 14.81 5.71
C GLY A 153 0.90 14.70 7.15
N ASP A 154 1.27 15.69 7.98
CA ASP A 154 0.87 15.75 9.40
C ASP A 154 -0.62 16.04 9.60
N ALA A 155 -1.30 16.61 8.59
CA ALA A 155 -2.74 16.86 8.64
C ALA A 155 -3.56 15.58 8.43
N LEU A 156 -2.97 14.53 7.85
CA LEU A 156 -3.62 13.23 7.71
C LEU A 156 -3.44 12.42 8.99
N SER A 157 -4.54 12.28 9.74
CA SER A 157 -4.60 11.48 10.96
C SER A 157 -4.20 10.02 10.72
N ALA A 158 -3.71 9.37 11.77
CA ALA A 158 -3.54 7.92 11.78
C ALA A 158 -4.90 7.22 11.90
N VAL A 159 -5.07 6.09 11.20
CA VAL A 159 -6.24 5.20 11.35
C VAL A 159 -6.24 4.60 12.76
N SER A 160 -7.37 4.70 13.45
CA SER A 160 -7.51 4.13 14.79
C SER A 160 -7.76 2.61 14.70
N LEU A 161 -6.80 1.83 15.22
CA LEU A 161 -6.87 0.36 15.27
C LEU A 161 -7.28 -0.18 16.65
N GLY A 162 -7.63 0.72 17.57
CA GLY A 162 -7.96 0.43 18.96
C GLY A 162 -6.85 0.86 19.92
N THR A 163 -7.22 1.02 21.19
CA THR A 163 -6.33 1.51 22.24
C THR A 163 -5.14 0.57 22.42
N GLY A 164 -3.92 1.11 22.26
CA GLY A 164 -2.68 0.34 22.44
C GLY A 164 -2.44 -0.72 21.36
N ARG A 165 -3.09 -0.61 20.19
CA ARG A 165 -2.90 -1.54 19.07
C ARG A 165 -2.12 -0.85 17.94
N THR A 166 -1.21 -1.60 17.31
CA THR A 166 -0.49 -1.15 16.11
C THR A 166 -0.61 -2.20 15.01
N ALA A 167 -0.38 -1.79 13.76
CA ALA A 167 -0.36 -2.72 12.64
C ALA A 167 1.05 -3.27 12.40
N THR A 168 1.13 -4.54 11.98
CA THR A 168 2.36 -5.22 11.55
C THR A 168 2.31 -5.58 10.06
N ALA A 169 1.10 -5.69 9.49
CA ALA A 169 0.90 -5.83 8.06
C ALA A 169 -0.43 -5.20 7.63
N LEU A 170 -0.50 -4.81 6.36
CA LEU A 170 -1.70 -4.32 5.70
C LEU A 170 -1.96 -5.13 4.43
N THR A 171 -3.22 -5.16 4.03
CA THR A 171 -3.66 -5.60 2.71
C THR A 171 -4.89 -4.79 2.31
N ALA A 172 -5.02 -4.46 1.04
CA ALA A 172 -6.20 -3.82 0.47
C ALA A 172 -6.83 -4.73 -0.59
N GLY A 173 -8.15 -4.80 -0.61
CA GLY A 173 -8.91 -5.27 -1.77
C GLY A 173 -9.40 -4.08 -2.59
N SER A 174 -10.36 -4.30 -3.51
CA SER A 174 -10.85 -3.23 -4.39
C SER A 174 -11.45 -2.04 -3.62
N ALA A 175 -12.16 -2.30 -2.51
CA ALA A 175 -12.86 -1.27 -1.73
C ALA A 175 -12.81 -1.50 -0.20
N HIS A 176 -11.93 -2.38 0.28
CA HIS A 176 -11.76 -2.65 1.71
C HIS A 176 -10.28 -2.77 2.07
N THR A 177 -9.97 -2.63 3.34
CA THR A 177 -8.61 -2.69 3.89
C THR A 177 -8.62 -3.53 5.15
N CYS A 178 -7.61 -4.36 5.34
CA CYS A 178 -7.42 -5.14 6.54
C CYS A 178 -6.02 -4.91 7.13
N ALA A 179 -5.94 -4.89 8.45
CA ALA A 179 -4.71 -4.79 9.22
C ALA A 179 -4.52 -6.01 10.12
N LEU A 180 -3.30 -6.56 10.08
CA LEU A 180 -2.82 -7.55 11.05
C LEU A 180 -2.18 -6.77 12.19
N LEU A 181 -2.67 -6.98 13.40
CA LEU A 181 -2.22 -6.22 14.56
C LEU A 181 -1.09 -6.93 15.31
N ASP A 182 -0.39 -6.21 16.19
CA ASP A 182 0.75 -6.69 16.98
C ASP A 182 0.45 -7.86 17.94
N ASN A 183 -0.81 -8.15 18.26
CA ASN A 183 -1.26 -9.30 19.05
C ASN A 183 -1.76 -10.47 18.17
N GLY A 184 -1.62 -10.35 16.85
CA GLY A 184 -2.08 -11.36 15.89
C GLY A 184 -3.57 -11.38 15.61
N THR A 185 -4.36 -10.40 16.08
CA THR A 185 -5.75 -10.22 15.63
C THR A 185 -5.82 -9.43 14.32
N VAL A 186 -6.94 -9.54 13.62
CA VAL A 186 -7.18 -8.86 12.34
C VAL A 186 -8.37 -7.92 12.49
N LYS A 187 -8.24 -6.70 11.97
CA LYS A 187 -9.36 -5.76 11.79
C LYS A 187 -9.49 -5.43 10.31
N CYS A 188 -10.70 -5.45 9.79
CA CYS A 188 -11.03 -5.11 8.41
C CYS A 188 -12.08 -4.00 8.39
N TRP A 189 -11.95 -3.06 7.47
CA TRP A 189 -12.89 -1.96 7.26
C TRP A 189 -13.05 -1.65 5.77
N GLY A 190 -14.08 -0.90 5.40
CA GLY A 190 -14.44 -0.62 4.02
C GLY A 190 -15.75 -1.29 3.60
N LEU A 191 -15.90 -1.49 2.29
CA LEU A 191 -17.04 -2.16 1.67
C LEU A 191 -17.21 -3.59 2.23
N ASN A 192 -18.44 -3.98 2.55
CA ASN A 192 -18.77 -5.29 3.12
C ASN A 192 -20.00 -5.98 2.49
N THR A 193 -20.48 -5.54 1.32
CA THR A 193 -21.70 -6.08 0.69
C THR A 193 -21.66 -7.59 0.43
N ASP A 194 -20.48 -8.17 0.30
CA ASP A 194 -20.25 -9.61 0.09
C ASP A 194 -19.71 -10.32 1.35
N GLY A 195 -19.69 -9.64 2.50
CA GLY A 195 -19.15 -10.16 3.75
C GLY A 195 -17.61 -10.17 3.79
N GLN A 196 -16.93 -9.41 2.93
CA GLN A 196 -15.47 -9.41 2.81
C GLN A 196 -14.72 -8.96 4.07
N LEU A 197 -15.39 -8.29 5.02
CA LEU A 197 -14.79 -7.93 6.31
C LEU A 197 -14.77 -9.10 7.30
N GLY A 198 -15.54 -10.17 7.05
CA GLY A 198 -15.55 -11.37 7.89
C GLY A 198 -16.16 -11.16 9.28
N LEU A 199 -17.06 -10.18 9.43
CA LEU A 199 -17.68 -9.81 10.72
C LEU A 199 -19.01 -10.53 11.00
N GLY A 200 -19.48 -11.37 10.08
CA GLY A 200 -20.75 -12.10 10.21
C GLY A 200 -21.98 -11.27 9.80
N ASP A 201 -21.74 -10.13 9.16
CA ASP A 201 -22.75 -9.23 8.60
C ASP A 201 -22.24 -8.66 7.25
N THR A 202 -23.07 -7.85 6.59
CA THR A 202 -22.77 -7.22 5.30
C THR A 202 -22.76 -5.70 5.37
N ASP A 203 -22.57 -5.14 6.56
CA ASP A 203 -22.58 -3.70 6.77
C ASP A 203 -21.15 -3.14 6.58
N ASP A 204 -21.03 -2.03 5.85
CA ASP A 204 -19.76 -1.33 5.66
C ASP A 204 -19.20 -0.85 7.02
N ARG A 205 -17.89 -0.63 7.10
CA ARG A 205 -17.25 -0.12 8.32
C ARG A 205 -16.29 1.02 8.01
N GLY A 206 -16.33 2.04 8.86
CA GLY A 206 -15.39 3.16 8.82
C GLY A 206 -15.88 4.34 7.98
N ASP A 207 -17.12 4.29 7.50
CA ASP A 207 -17.82 5.39 6.85
C ASP A 207 -18.59 6.28 7.83
N ASP A 208 -18.89 5.78 9.04
CA ASP A 208 -19.58 6.53 10.09
C ASP A 208 -18.80 6.64 11.40
N ALA A 209 -19.17 7.63 12.21
CA ALA A 209 -18.56 7.88 13.50
C ALA A 209 -18.85 6.71 14.47
N GLY A 210 -17.81 6.25 15.15
CA GLY A 210 -17.93 5.19 16.16
C GLY A 210 -17.79 3.77 15.62
N GLU A 211 -17.41 3.58 14.35
CA GLU A 211 -17.21 2.25 13.76
C GLU A 211 -15.75 1.77 13.77
N MET A 212 -14.80 2.66 14.02
CA MET A 212 -13.36 2.39 14.01
C MET A 212 -12.79 2.25 15.43
N GLY A 213 -11.49 1.96 15.55
CA GLY A 213 -10.82 1.87 16.84
C GLY A 213 -11.28 0.67 17.66
N ASP A 214 -11.63 0.92 18.92
CA ASP A 214 -12.10 -0.13 19.85
C ASP A 214 -13.49 -0.67 19.48
N SER A 215 -14.32 0.13 18.78
CA SER A 215 -15.63 -0.29 18.31
C SER A 215 -15.57 -1.27 17.14
N LEU A 216 -14.49 -1.24 16.35
CA LEU A 216 -14.34 -2.16 15.22
C LEU A 216 -14.08 -3.57 15.73
N ALA A 217 -14.99 -4.50 15.49
CA ALA A 217 -14.78 -5.90 15.87
C ALA A 217 -13.55 -6.51 15.18
N THR A 218 -12.88 -7.44 15.85
CA THR A 218 -11.84 -8.26 15.22
C THR A 218 -12.46 -9.45 14.49
N VAL A 219 -11.86 -9.86 13.38
CA VAL A 219 -12.28 -11.06 12.65
C VAL A 219 -12.11 -12.30 13.52
N ALA A 220 -13.17 -13.11 13.64
CA ALA A 220 -13.16 -14.32 14.45
C ALA A 220 -12.46 -15.49 13.71
N LEU A 221 -11.21 -15.79 14.08
CA LEU A 221 -10.41 -16.87 13.47
C LEU A 221 -10.46 -18.21 14.24
N GLY A 222 -11.38 -18.32 15.20
CA GLY A 222 -11.49 -19.46 16.11
C GLY A 222 -10.70 -19.29 17.41
N THR A 223 -11.09 -20.03 18.45
CA THR A 223 -10.53 -19.92 19.80
C THR A 223 -9.03 -20.22 19.82
N GLY A 224 -8.23 -19.31 20.39
CA GLY A 224 -6.79 -19.49 20.56
C GLY A 224 -5.96 -19.37 19.26
N ARG A 225 -6.55 -18.86 18.17
CA ARG A 225 -5.85 -18.66 16.90
C ARG A 225 -5.38 -17.22 16.75
N THR A 226 -4.16 -17.05 16.26
CA THR A 226 -3.60 -15.76 15.84
C THR A 226 -3.21 -15.83 14.37
N ALA A 227 -3.40 -14.73 13.65
CA ALA A 227 -2.93 -14.58 12.29
C ALA A 227 -1.44 -14.23 12.27
N ILE A 228 -0.72 -14.75 11.27
CA ILE A 228 0.70 -14.45 11.02
C ILE A 228 0.90 -13.79 9.65
N ALA A 229 -0.12 -13.79 8.81
CA ALA A 229 -0.15 -13.19 7.50
C ALA A 229 -1.62 -12.90 7.12
N ILE A 230 -1.82 -11.90 6.28
CA ILE A 230 -3.12 -11.51 5.75
C ILE A 230 -3.01 -11.21 4.25
N SER A 231 -4.08 -11.50 3.52
CA SER A 231 -4.25 -11.15 2.11
C SER A 231 -5.72 -10.85 1.87
N ALA A 232 -6.02 -9.76 1.19
CA ALA A 232 -7.34 -9.44 0.68
C ALA A 232 -7.45 -9.87 -0.79
N GLY A 233 -8.66 -10.21 -1.20
CA GLY A 233 -9.00 -10.43 -2.61
C GLY A 233 -9.40 -9.13 -3.30
N GLY A 234 -9.10 -9.02 -4.59
CA GLY A 234 -9.73 -8.06 -5.50
C GLY A 234 -10.91 -8.70 -6.23
N THR A 235 -11.91 -7.90 -6.56
CA THR A 235 -12.98 -8.24 -7.51
C THR A 235 -12.70 -7.60 -8.86
#